data_AF-A0A087UD96-F1
#
_entry.id   AF-A0A087UD96-F1
#
_cell.length_a   1.000
_cell.length_b   1.000
_cell.length_c   1.000
_cell.angle_alpha   90.00
_cell.angle_beta   90.00
_cell.angle_gamma   90.00
#
_symmetry.space_group_name_H-M   'P 1'
#
loop_
_entity.id
_entity.type
_entity.pdbx_description
1 polymer ?
#
loop_
_entity_poly.entity_id
_entity_poly.type
_entity_poly.pdbx_seq_one_letter_code
_entity_poly.pdbx_strand_id
1 'polypeptide(L)' 'MRKFRDMDKRAIVENSVDTLLDTIHQNAITSLTIYGGTKLGVTKLCTTGMDGKMVIWNLKTLGDMLPSEM' A
#
# COMPACT_ATOMS: atom_id res chain seq x y z
N MET A 1 2.64 2.15 -38.31
CA MET A 1 2.30 1.45 -37.05
C MET A 1 3.48 1.03 -36.18
N ARG A 2 4.69 0.75 -36.70
CA ARG A 2 5.85 0.35 -35.85
C ARG A 2 6.24 1.43 -34.82
N LYS A 3 6.37 2.69 -35.25
CA LYS A 3 6.67 3.83 -34.36
C LYS A 3 5.72 3.95 -33.16
N PHE A 4 4.43 3.68 -33.36
CA PHE A 4 3.43 3.76 -32.29
C PHE A 4 3.58 2.60 -31.30
N ARG A 5 3.79 1.37 -31.80
CA ARG A 5 4.13 0.20 -30.97
C ARG A 5 5.41 0.39 -30.16
N ASP A 6 6.42 1.01 -30.76
CA ASP A 6 7.71 1.20 -30.10
C ASP A 6 7.64 2.30 -29.03
N MET A 7 6.84 3.34 -29.25
CA MET A 7 6.54 4.38 -28.27
C MET A 7 5.74 3.82 -27.08
N ASP A 8 4.71 3.04 -27.35
CA ASP A 8 3.86 2.40 -26.33
C ASP A 8 4.66 1.43 -25.44
N LYS A 9 5.55 0.63 -26.05
CA LYS A 9 6.47 -0.24 -25.30
C LYS A 9 7.41 0.52 -24.38
N ARG A 10 7.96 1.66 -24.80
CA ARG A 10 8.87 2.46 -23.98
C ARG A 10 8.16 3.13 -22.81
N ALA A 11 6.95 3.62 -23.05
CA ALA A 11 6.11 4.22 -22.00
C ALA A 11 5.74 3.21 -20.89
N ILE A 12 5.55 1.93 -21.23
CA ILE A 12 5.31 0.87 -20.25
C ILE A 12 6.58 0.62 -19.41
N VAL A 13 7.75 0.55 -20.02
CA VAL A 13 9.00 0.21 -19.32
C VAL A 13 9.47 1.34 -18.40
N GLU A 14 9.44 2.59 -18.85
CA GLU A 14 9.93 3.73 -18.04
C GLU A 14 8.98 4.09 -16.90
N ASN A 15 7.66 4.03 -17.10
CA ASN A 15 6.70 4.38 -16.04
C ASN A 15 6.50 3.26 -15.01
N SER A 16 6.71 2.00 -15.37
CA SER A 16 6.35 0.87 -14.50
C SER A 16 7.26 0.68 -13.29
N VAL A 17 8.49 1.20 -13.30
CA VAL A 17 9.43 1.04 -12.19
C VAL A 17 9.48 2.30 -11.31
N ASP A 18 9.46 3.48 -11.93
CA ASP A 18 9.62 4.77 -11.22
C ASP A 18 8.36 5.20 -10.45
N THR A 19 7.18 4.68 -10.81
CA THR A 19 5.91 5.02 -10.13
C THR A 19 5.49 4.02 -9.07
N LEU A 20 6.21 2.91 -8.89
CA LEU A 20 5.89 1.91 -7.87
C LEU A 20 6.55 2.26 -6.54
N LEU A 21 5.72 2.43 -5.52
CA LEU A 21 6.16 2.65 -4.15
C LEU A 21 6.42 1.31 -3.46
N ASP A 22 7.40 1.25 -2.54
CA ASP A 22 7.60 0.09 -1.68
C ASP A 22 6.60 0.10 -0.49
N THR A 23 5.32 0.16 -0.83
CA THR A 23 4.20 0.20 0.11
C THR A 23 3.03 -0.62 -0.44
N ILE A 24 2.22 -1.20 0.44
CA ILE A 24 1.03 -1.95 0.00
C ILE A 24 0.08 -1.03 -0.78
N HIS A 25 -0.13 0.19 -0.28
CA HIS A 25 -0.87 1.21 -1.01
C HIS A 25 0.02 1.88 -2.07
N GLN A 26 -0.53 2.14 -3.25
CA GLN A 26 0.16 2.81 -4.36
C GLN A 26 -0.40 4.22 -4.63
N ASN A 27 -1.13 4.75 -3.65
CA ASN A 27 -1.67 6.09 -3.66
C ASN A 27 -2.01 6.49 -2.20
N ALA A 28 -2.51 7.71 -2.00
CA ALA A 28 -2.87 8.23 -0.70
C ALA A 28 -3.90 7.33 0.02
N ILE A 29 -3.62 7.02 1.28
CA ILE A 29 -4.59 6.44 2.22
C ILE A 29 -5.59 7.54 2.59
N THR A 30 -6.88 7.26 2.45
CA THR A 30 -7.98 8.22 2.68
C THR A 30 -8.82 7.90 3.91
N SER A 31 -8.75 6.67 4.42
CA SER A 31 -9.45 6.27 5.64
C SER A 31 -8.63 5.30 6.47
N LEU A 32 -8.79 5.41 7.79
CA LEU A 32 -8.24 4.51 8.79
C LEU A 32 -9.33 4.21 9.82
N THR A 33 -9.60 2.93 10.07
CA THR A 33 -10.62 2.50 11.03
C THR A 33 -10.15 1.33 11.89
N ILE A 34 -10.73 1.19 13.08
CA ILE A 34 -10.53 0.01 13.92
C ILE A 34 -11.32 -1.14 13.30
N TYR A 35 -10.62 -2.18 12.86
CA TYR A 35 -11.25 -3.40 12.36
C TYR A 35 -11.50 -4.41 13.48
N GLY A 36 -10.60 -4.47 14.47
CA GLY A 36 -10.72 -5.40 15.59
C GLY A 36 -10.20 -4.82 16.90
N GLY A 37 -10.92 -5.09 17.99
CA GLY A 37 -10.65 -4.55 19.31
C GLY A 37 -11.42 -3.27 19.61
N THR A 38 -10.98 -2.54 20.63
CA THR A 38 -11.59 -1.26 21.04
C THR A 38 -10.55 -0.14 20.99
N LYS A 39 -10.96 1.11 21.18
CA LYS A 39 -10.02 2.25 21.25
C LYS A 39 -8.94 2.09 22.34
N LEU A 40 -9.23 1.34 23.40
CA LEU A 40 -8.29 1.06 24.49
C LEU A 40 -7.42 -0.18 24.24
N GLY A 41 -7.77 -1.00 23.24
CA GLY A 41 -7.12 -2.27 22.96
C GLY A 41 -7.33 -2.68 21.52
N VAL A 42 -6.72 -1.94 20.59
CA VAL A 42 -6.81 -2.23 19.16
C VAL A 42 -5.96 -3.46 18.86
N THR A 43 -6.51 -4.41 18.11
CA THR A 43 -5.78 -5.61 17.66
C THR A 43 -5.57 -5.60 16.15
N LYS A 44 -6.49 -4.98 15.41
CA LYS A 44 -6.41 -4.86 13.96
C LYS A 44 -6.89 -3.49 13.47
N LEU A 45 -6.22 -2.95 12.46
CA LEU A 45 -6.59 -1.71 11.77
C LEU A 45 -6.98 -2.01 10.32
N CYS A 46 -7.84 -1.19 9.74
CA CYS A 46 -8.19 -1.22 8.33
C CYS A 46 -7.85 0.12 7.68
N THR A 47 -7.12 0.11 6.56
CA THR A 47 -6.87 1.28 5.73
C THR A 47 -7.57 1.13 4.38
N THR A 48 -8.07 2.24 3.84
CA THR A 48 -8.52 2.32 2.43
C THR A 48 -7.79 3.46 1.73
N GLY A 49 -7.41 3.26 0.46
CA GLY A 49 -6.71 4.28 -0.33
C GLY A 49 -7.43 4.66 -1.62
N MET A 50 -6.97 5.76 -2.22
CA MET A 50 -7.40 6.17 -3.57
C MET A 50 -7.01 5.15 -4.66
N ASP A 51 -6.11 4.23 -4.33
CA ASP A 51 -5.74 3.09 -5.16
C ASP A 51 -6.80 1.97 -5.17
N GLY A 52 -7.92 2.16 -4.46
CA GLY A 52 -9.02 1.20 -4.39
C GLY A 52 -8.71 -0.02 -3.51
N LYS A 53 -7.56 -0.04 -2.82
CA LYS A 53 -7.20 -1.12 -1.91
C LYS A 53 -7.85 -0.91 -0.55
N MET A 54 -8.28 -2.01 0.06
CA MET A 54 -8.63 -2.10 1.48
C MET A 54 -7.68 -3.11 2.11
N VAL A 55 -6.96 -2.70 3.16
CA VAL A 55 -5.90 -3.50 3.78
C VAL A 55 -6.17 -3.63 5.27
N ILE A 56 -6.15 -4.87 5.78
CA ILE A 56 -6.28 -5.15 7.21
C ILE A 56 -4.88 -5.46 7.78
N TRP A 57 -4.51 -4.73 8.82
CA TRP A 57 -3.24 -4.83 9.52
C TRP A 57 -3.43 -5.53 10.86
N ASN A 58 -2.60 -6.53 11.17
CA ASN A 58 -2.54 -7.15 12.50
C ASN A 58 -1.43 -6.50 13.32
N LEU A 59 -1.80 -5.79 14.38
CA LEU A 59 -0.83 -5.01 15.18
C LEU A 59 0.16 -5.88 15.96
N LYS A 60 -0.25 -7.09 16.38
CA LYS A 60 0.68 -8.00 17.07
C LYS A 60 1.79 -8.43 16.12
N THR A 61 1.42 -8.96 14.96
CA THR A 61 2.37 -9.40 13.94
C THR A 61 3.24 -8.25 13.45
N LEU A 62 2.68 -7.04 13.31
CA LEU A 62 3.44 -5.86 12.93
C LEU A 62 4.47 -5.49 14.01
N GLY A 63 4.08 -5.51 15.30
CA GLY A 63 4.99 -5.25 16.42
C GLY A 63 6.12 -6.27 16.50
N ASP A 64 5.83 -7.55 16.25
CA ASP A 64 6.84 -8.62 16.23
C ASP A 64 7.86 -8.44 15.08
N MET A 65 7.50 -7.71 14.02
CA MET A 65 8.39 -7.40 12.87
C MET A 65 9.20 -6.11 13.06
N LEU A 66 8.83 -5.26 14.02
CA LEU A 66 9.56 -4.02 14.28
C LEU A 66 10.82 -4.30 15.11
N PRO A 67 11.94 -3.61 14.82
CA PRO A 67 13.13 -3.70 15.65
C PRO A 67 12.83 -3.29 17.09
N SER A 68 13.46 -3.97 18.06
CA SER A 68 13.26 -3.73 19.50
C SER A 68 13.79 -2.39 20.02
N GLU A 69 14.42 -1.57 19.17
CA GLU A 69 15.07 -0.31 19.55
C GLU A 69 14.30 0.95 19.11
N MET A 70 13.02 0.82 18.73
CA MET A 70 12.13 1.96 18.46
C MET A 70 11.19 2.26 19.62
#